data_AF-A0A1H6Y742-F1
#
_entry.id   AF-A0A1H6Y742-F1
#
_cell.length_a   1.000
_cell.length_b   1.000
_cell.length_c   1.000
_cell.angle_alpha   90.00
_cell.angle_beta   90.00
_cell.angle_gamma   90.00
#
_symmetry.space_group_name_H-M   'P 1'
#
loop_
_entity.id
_entity.type
_entity.pdbx_description
1 polymer ?
#
loop_
_entity_poly.entity_id
_entity_poly.type
_entity_poly.pdbx_seq_one_letter_code
_entity_poly.pdbx_strand_id
1 'polypeptide(L)'
;MTKEELAREIAKGLVNTGVEGGFNAVSCSTAGDYPSIGCSQWEGGRAESLLSSIPGGDYYTGRTYSDIEAAGELDSLAQLLDSPEGQEAQIALLAEDTATYVDTLQEVETLDDSRCTIYAGIWCPTSHYIVSRFLQRRQDRGYDLRSLATVRDLFHEQYASAASCGEYAVGYANRADNTFDYVTGLDLSAYGVPVYEENAKAE
;
A
#
# COMPACT_ATOMS: atom_id res chain seq x y z
N MET A 1 14.41 -8.70 7.20
CA MET A 1 13.21 -9.09 6.44
C MET A 1 13.60 -9.44 5.02
N THR A 2 12.94 -10.41 4.39
CA THR A 2 13.07 -10.70 2.96
C THR A 2 12.30 -9.69 2.12
N LYS A 3 12.48 -9.74 0.80
CA LYS A 3 11.71 -8.91 -0.15
C LYS A 3 10.22 -9.17 -0.03
N GLU A 4 9.82 -10.44 0.07
CA GLU A 4 8.43 -10.88 0.15
C GLU A 4 7.77 -10.41 1.45
N GLU A 5 8.50 -10.47 2.57
CA GLU A 5 8.03 -9.96 3.85
C GLU A 5 7.82 -8.44 3.81
N LEU A 6 8.78 -7.70 3.25
CA LEU A 6 8.65 -6.25 3.08
C LEU A 6 7.50 -5.88 2.15
N ALA A 7 7.37 -6.57 1.02
CA ALA A 7 6.30 -6.33 0.04
C ALA A 7 4.93 -6.55 0.69
N ARG A 8 4.78 -7.62 1.47
CA ARG A 8 3.55 -7.92 2.19
C ARG A 8 3.21 -6.87 3.25
N GLU A 9 4.18 -6.39 4.03
CA GLU A 9 3.95 -5.33 5.01
C GLU A 9 3.63 -3.98 4.34
N ILE A 10 4.25 -3.67 3.19
CA ILE A 10 3.87 -2.52 2.38
C ILE A 10 2.42 -2.66 1.90
N ALA A 11 2.02 -3.81 1.38
CA ALA A 11 0.64 -4.06 0.91
C ALA A 11 -0.39 -3.86 2.03
N LYS A 12 -0.11 -4.37 3.24
CA LYS A 12 -0.95 -4.13 4.42
C LYS A 12 -1.01 -2.63 4.76
N GLY A 13 0.14 -1.95 4.73
CA GLY A 13 0.21 -0.52 5.02
C GLY A 13 -0.56 0.34 4.04
N LEU A 14 -0.53 0.00 2.75
CA LEU A 14 -1.30 0.69 1.71
C LEU A 14 -2.80 0.72 2.01
N VAL A 15 -3.36 -0.42 2.42
CA VAL A 15 -4.79 -0.50 2.79
C VAL A 15 -5.06 0.18 4.13
N ASN A 16 -4.26 -0.08 5.16
CA ASN A 16 -4.49 0.44 6.52
C ASN A 16 -4.34 1.96 6.63
N THR A 17 -3.48 2.56 5.79
CA THR A 17 -3.29 4.02 5.76
C THR A 17 -4.28 4.74 4.85
N GLY A 18 -5.15 3.99 4.15
CA GLY A 18 -6.14 4.54 3.22
C GLY A 18 -5.53 5.08 1.93
N VAL A 19 -4.32 4.64 1.56
CA VAL A 19 -3.71 4.95 0.27
C VAL A 19 -4.43 4.20 -0.85
N GLU A 20 -4.72 2.93 -0.60
CA GLU A 20 -5.64 2.13 -1.39
C GLU A 20 -7.05 2.19 -0.78
N GLY A 21 -8.05 1.71 -1.52
CA GLY A 21 -9.42 1.60 -1.05
C GLY A 21 -9.63 0.50 0.00
N GLY A 22 -10.88 0.37 0.45
CA GLY A 22 -11.28 -0.72 1.34
C GLY A 22 -11.37 -2.07 0.61
N PHE A 23 -11.20 -3.16 1.35
CA PHE A 23 -11.29 -4.52 0.79
C PHE A 23 -12.64 -4.85 0.16
N ASN A 24 -13.72 -4.26 0.67
CA ASN A 24 -15.10 -4.50 0.23
C ASN A 24 -15.51 -3.66 -1.00
N ALA A 25 -14.59 -2.92 -1.62
CA ALA A 25 -14.94 -2.00 -2.67
C ALA A 25 -15.39 -2.73 -3.94
N VAL A 26 -16.57 -2.37 -4.43
CA VAL A 26 -17.15 -2.87 -5.69
C VAL A 26 -17.74 -1.68 -6.44
N SER A 27 -17.31 -1.46 -7.67
CA SER A 27 -17.83 -0.40 -8.52
C SER A 27 -17.93 -0.87 -9.98
N CYS A 28 -18.70 -0.14 -10.78
CA CYS A 28 -18.72 -0.35 -12.22
C CYS A 28 -17.51 0.34 -12.84
N SER A 29 -16.77 -0.37 -13.70
CA SER A 29 -15.64 0.23 -14.39
C SER A 29 -16.08 1.41 -15.27
N THR A 30 -15.22 2.42 -15.36
CA THR A 30 -15.43 3.55 -16.28
C THR A 30 -15.21 3.17 -17.75
N ALA A 31 -14.58 2.02 -18.03
CA ALA A 31 -14.25 1.57 -19.37
C ALA A 31 -15.21 0.49 -19.93
N GLY A 32 -16.15 0.00 -19.13
CA GLY A 32 -17.19 -0.94 -19.60
C GLY A 32 -18.02 -1.56 -18.49
N ASP A 33 -18.96 -2.42 -18.88
CA ASP A 33 -19.86 -3.13 -17.97
C ASP A 33 -19.17 -4.35 -17.34
N TYR A 34 -18.20 -4.09 -16.49
CA TYR A 34 -17.52 -5.13 -15.71
C TYR A 34 -17.15 -4.58 -14.33
N PRO A 35 -17.06 -5.47 -13.33
CA PRO A 35 -16.82 -5.03 -11.96
C PRO A 35 -15.36 -4.63 -11.77
N SER A 36 -15.16 -3.51 -11.06
CA SER A 36 -13.90 -3.07 -10.48
C SER A 36 -13.94 -3.36 -8.98
N ILE A 37 -13.04 -4.21 -8.49
CA ILE A 37 -13.17 -4.85 -7.18
C ILE A 37 -11.94 -4.74 -6.29
N GLY A 38 -12.17 -4.76 -4.98
CA GLY A 38 -11.14 -4.81 -3.95
C GLY A 38 -10.42 -3.48 -3.73
N CYS A 39 -9.44 -3.52 -2.82
CA CYS A 39 -8.73 -2.33 -2.35
C CYS A 39 -8.05 -1.55 -3.47
N SER A 40 -7.54 -2.24 -4.50
CA SER A 40 -6.86 -1.60 -5.64
C SER A 40 -7.74 -1.47 -6.89
N GLN A 41 -9.06 -1.69 -6.77
CA GLN A 41 -9.99 -1.55 -7.90
C GLN A 41 -9.54 -2.38 -9.11
N TRP A 42 -9.22 -3.65 -8.87
CA TRP A 42 -8.76 -4.54 -9.92
C TRP A 42 -9.87 -4.83 -10.91
N GLU A 43 -9.47 -4.91 -12.18
CA GLU A 43 -10.34 -5.11 -13.33
C GLU A 43 -9.81 -6.28 -14.20
N GLY A 44 -10.69 -6.83 -15.05
CA GLY A 44 -10.33 -7.85 -16.04
C GLY A 44 -9.64 -9.08 -15.42
N GLY A 45 -8.57 -9.56 -16.06
CA GLY A 45 -7.89 -10.79 -15.62
C GLY A 45 -7.32 -10.73 -14.20
N ARG A 46 -7.02 -9.54 -13.65
CA ARG A 46 -6.62 -9.42 -12.24
C ARG A 46 -7.79 -9.59 -11.29
N ALA A 47 -8.95 -9.02 -11.61
CA ALA A 47 -10.18 -9.25 -10.85
C ALA A 47 -10.57 -10.73 -10.87
N GLU A 48 -10.48 -11.38 -12.04
CA GLU A 48 -10.76 -12.81 -12.17
C GLU A 48 -9.78 -13.67 -11.36
N SER A 49 -8.49 -13.33 -11.39
CA SER A 49 -7.47 -14.03 -10.59
C SER A 49 -7.76 -13.89 -9.10
N LEU A 50 -8.12 -12.69 -8.63
CA LEU A 50 -8.53 -12.46 -7.25
C LEU A 50 -9.73 -13.33 -6.87
N LEU A 51 -10.82 -13.27 -7.65
CA LEU A 51 -12.03 -14.04 -7.37
C LEU A 51 -11.76 -15.54 -7.33
N SER A 52 -10.94 -16.07 -8.24
CA SER A 52 -10.59 -17.50 -8.28
C SER A 52 -9.81 -17.98 -7.05
N SER A 53 -9.16 -17.06 -6.33
CA SER A 53 -8.40 -17.37 -5.11
C SER A 53 -9.23 -17.35 -3.84
N ILE A 54 -10.48 -16.87 -3.91
CA ILE A 54 -11.38 -16.74 -2.76
C ILE A 54 -12.44 -17.85 -2.86
N PRO A 55 -12.66 -18.67 -1.81
CA PRO A 55 -13.74 -19.64 -1.79
C PRO A 55 -15.10 -18.99 -2.11
N GLY A 56 -15.77 -19.48 -3.17
CA GLY A 56 -17.04 -18.94 -3.66
C GLY A 56 -16.90 -17.77 -4.66
N GLY A 57 -15.70 -17.25 -4.90
CA GLY A 57 -15.47 -16.16 -5.84
C GLY A 57 -15.72 -16.55 -7.30
N ASP A 58 -15.52 -17.83 -7.66
CA ASP A 58 -15.83 -18.38 -9.00
C ASP A 58 -17.28 -18.12 -9.46
N TYR A 59 -18.21 -17.94 -8.52
CA TYR A 59 -19.60 -17.58 -8.83
C TYR A 59 -19.73 -16.22 -9.53
N TYR A 60 -18.79 -15.30 -9.28
CA TYR A 60 -18.78 -13.96 -9.83
C TYR A 60 -17.86 -13.82 -11.05
N THR A 61 -16.98 -14.79 -11.30
CA THR A 61 -16.03 -14.78 -12.43
C THR A 61 -16.75 -14.69 -13.77
N GLY A 62 -16.34 -13.74 -14.62
CA GLY A 62 -16.89 -13.54 -15.96
C GLY A 62 -18.28 -12.89 -16.01
N ARG A 63 -18.88 -12.52 -14.87
CA ARG A 63 -20.15 -11.78 -14.83
C ARG A 63 -19.91 -10.28 -15.02
N THR A 64 -20.83 -9.63 -15.72
CA THR A 64 -20.81 -8.16 -15.85
C THR A 64 -21.23 -7.50 -14.55
N TYR A 65 -20.93 -6.21 -14.38
CA TYR A 65 -21.38 -5.46 -13.22
C TYR A 65 -22.92 -5.42 -13.17
N SER A 66 -23.55 -5.11 -14.31
CA SER A 66 -25.00 -5.02 -14.42
C SER A 66 -25.72 -6.34 -14.12
N ASP A 67 -25.12 -7.50 -14.47
CA ASP A 67 -25.69 -8.81 -14.12
C ASP A 67 -25.66 -9.09 -12.61
N ILE A 68 -24.63 -8.63 -11.91
CA ILE A 68 -24.49 -8.78 -10.45
C ILE A 68 -25.45 -7.80 -9.75
N GLU A 69 -25.54 -6.57 -10.25
CA GLU A 69 -26.47 -5.55 -9.75
C GLU A 69 -27.94 -5.97 -9.93
N ALA A 70 -28.31 -6.42 -11.12
CA ALA A 70 -29.67 -6.86 -11.42
C ALA A 70 -30.10 -8.09 -10.60
N ALA A 71 -29.14 -8.92 -10.19
CA ALA A 71 -29.37 -10.05 -9.28
C ALA A 71 -29.46 -9.62 -7.80
N GLY A 72 -29.10 -8.38 -7.46
CA GLY A 72 -29.07 -7.87 -6.09
C GLY A 72 -27.89 -8.39 -5.27
N GLU A 73 -26.78 -8.75 -5.92
CA GLU A 73 -25.67 -9.50 -5.30
C GLU A 73 -24.42 -8.66 -5.04
N LEU A 74 -24.45 -7.33 -5.27
CA LEU A 74 -23.30 -6.44 -5.02
C LEU A 74 -22.83 -6.49 -3.56
N ASP A 75 -23.77 -6.51 -2.61
CA ASP A 75 -23.44 -6.60 -1.18
C ASP A 75 -22.84 -7.96 -0.83
N SER A 76 -23.31 -9.05 -1.47
CA SER A 76 -22.75 -10.38 -1.27
C SER A 76 -21.34 -10.50 -1.83
N LEU A 77 -21.05 -9.87 -2.97
CA LEU A 77 -19.71 -9.76 -3.52
C LEU A 77 -18.81 -8.92 -2.59
N ALA A 78 -19.27 -7.77 -2.11
CA ALA A 78 -18.54 -6.93 -1.17
C ALA A 78 -18.19 -7.69 0.12
N GLN A 79 -19.13 -8.46 0.66
CA GLN A 79 -18.89 -9.30 1.85
C GLN A 79 -17.90 -10.45 1.58
N LEU A 80 -17.95 -11.07 0.39
CA LEU A 80 -16.98 -12.08 0.00
C LEU A 80 -15.56 -11.50 -0.04
N LEU A 81 -15.41 -10.30 -0.62
CA LEU A 81 -14.11 -9.61 -0.68
C LEU A 81 -13.61 -9.19 0.72
N ASP A 82 -14.51 -8.81 1.63
CA ASP A 82 -14.18 -8.41 3.00
C ASP A 82 -14.01 -9.58 3.98
N SER A 83 -14.27 -10.82 3.54
CA SER A 83 -14.02 -12.01 4.35
C SER A 83 -12.52 -12.16 4.69
N PRO A 84 -12.14 -12.89 5.76
CA PRO A 84 -10.73 -13.13 6.07
C PRO A 84 -9.93 -13.69 4.89
N GLU A 85 -10.51 -14.64 4.15
CA GLU A 85 -9.92 -15.22 2.95
C GLU A 85 -9.84 -14.18 1.82
N GLY A 86 -10.86 -13.34 1.66
CA GLY A 86 -10.89 -12.24 0.70
C GLY A 86 -9.82 -11.19 0.98
N GLN A 87 -9.68 -10.74 2.22
CA GLN A 87 -8.65 -9.78 2.62
C GLN A 87 -7.25 -10.36 2.41
N GLU A 88 -7.03 -11.63 2.78
CA GLU A 88 -5.75 -12.30 2.58
C GLU A 88 -5.40 -12.43 1.09
N ALA A 89 -6.35 -12.81 0.24
CA ALA A 89 -6.15 -12.89 -1.20
C ALA A 89 -5.80 -11.53 -1.81
N GLN A 90 -6.47 -10.46 -1.37
CA GLN A 90 -6.17 -9.09 -1.81
C GLN A 90 -4.78 -8.63 -1.37
N ILE A 91 -4.37 -8.93 -0.12
CA ILE A 91 -3.02 -8.61 0.36
C ILE A 91 -1.95 -9.41 -0.40
N ALA A 92 -2.20 -10.69 -0.69
CA ALA A 92 -1.28 -11.51 -1.46
C ALA A 92 -1.09 -10.96 -2.89
N LEU A 93 -2.19 -10.62 -3.57
CA LEU A 93 -2.14 -10.03 -4.91
C LEU A 93 -1.46 -8.67 -4.92
N LEU A 94 -1.80 -7.78 -3.97
CA LEU A 94 -1.16 -6.48 -3.85
C LEU A 94 0.33 -6.59 -3.50
N ALA A 95 0.73 -7.62 -2.74
CA ALA A 95 2.13 -7.85 -2.41
C ALA A 95 2.99 -8.19 -3.64
N GLU A 96 2.40 -8.76 -4.69
CA GLU A 96 3.11 -8.97 -5.97
C GLU A 96 3.50 -7.64 -6.61
N ASP A 97 2.61 -6.64 -6.56
CA ASP A 97 2.88 -5.30 -7.08
C ASP A 97 3.94 -4.57 -6.24
N THR A 98 3.80 -4.62 -4.91
CA THR A 98 4.71 -3.94 -3.99
C THR A 98 6.10 -4.56 -3.97
N ALA A 99 6.27 -5.79 -4.45
CA ALA A 99 7.57 -6.41 -4.64
C ALA A 99 8.47 -5.56 -5.57
N THR A 100 7.88 -4.92 -6.59
CA THR A 100 8.59 -3.97 -7.48
C THR A 100 9.01 -2.70 -6.73
N TYR A 101 8.22 -2.28 -5.74
CA TYR A 101 8.56 -1.13 -4.91
C TYR A 101 9.79 -1.44 -4.06
N VAL A 102 9.83 -2.63 -3.46
CA VAL A 102 10.99 -3.09 -2.68
C VAL A 102 12.25 -3.11 -3.54
N ASP A 103 12.20 -3.68 -4.75
CA ASP A 103 13.37 -3.70 -5.66
C ASP A 103 13.89 -2.28 -5.92
N THR A 104 12.99 -1.34 -6.22
CA THR A 104 13.35 0.04 -6.56
C THR A 104 13.90 0.80 -5.35
N LEU A 105 13.36 0.52 -4.15
CA LEU A 105 13.77 1.17 -2.90
C LEU A 105 15.11 0.63 -2.38
N GLN A 106 15.44 -0.63 -2.66
CA GLN A 106 16.73 -1.23 -2.30
C GLN A 106 17.92 -0.61 -3.06
N GLU A 107 17.66 0.15 -4.13
CA GLU A 107 18.69 0.98 -4.79
C GLU A 107 19.08 2.22 -3.95
N VAL A 108 18.36 2.54 -2.87
CA VAL A 108 18.69 3.60 -1.92
C VAL A 108 19.52 3.02 -0.78
N GLU A 109 20.85 3.12 -0.89
CA GLU A 109 21.81 2.46 0.01
C GLU A 109 21.58 2.68 1.51
N THR A 110 21.08 3.85 1.92
CA THR A 110 20.84 4.17 3.34
C THR A 110 19.42 3.95 3.82
N LEU A 111 18.53 3.44 2.96
CA LEU A 111 17.17 3.02 3.31
C LEU A 111 17.13 1.50 3.58
N ASP A 112 18.02 1.03 4.45
CA ASP A 112 18.16 -0.40 4.79
C ASP A 112 17.44 -0.81 6.09
N ASP A 113 16.86 0.16 6.81
CA ASP A 113 15.94 -0.12 7.90
C ASP A 113 14.58 -0.60 7.37
N SER A 114 14.05 -1.66 7.98
CA SER A 114 12.81 -2.30 7.50
C SER A 114 11.59 -1.40 7.65
N ARG A 115 11.48 -0.62 8.74
CA ARG A 115 10.36 0.31 8.95
C ARG A 115 10.45 1.49 7.98
N CYS A 116 11.64 2.03 7.76
CA CYS A 116 11.86 3.09 6.78
C CYS A 116 11.55 2.63 5.35
N THR A 117 11.90 1.38 5.00
CA THR A 117 11.56 0.77 3.71
C THR A 117 10.05 0.59 3.56
N ILE A 118 9.35 0.06 4.58
CA ILE A 118 7.89 -0.09 4.56
C ILE A 118 7.22 1.28 4.41
N TYR A 119 7.66 2.28 5.19
CA TYR A 119 7.18 3.65 5.09
C TYR A 119 7.29 4.18 3.65
N ALA A 120 8.47 4.11 3.05
CA ALA A 120 8.69 4.58 1.69
C ALA A 120 7.85 3.79 0.66
N GLY A 121 7.71 2.47 0.86
CA GLY A 121 6.90 1.60 0.01
C GLY A 121 5.42 1.99 -0.02
N ILE A 122 4.87 2.46 1.10
CA ILE A 122 3.48 2.94 1.17
C ILE A 122 3.27 4.19 0.29
N TRP A 123 4.33 4.93 -0.06
CA TRP A 123 4.25 6.10 -0.96
C TRP A 123 4.36 5.77 -2.44
N CYS A 124 4.81 4.56 -2.77
CA CYS A 124 5.14 4.12 -4.13
C CYS A 124 3.98 4.00 -5.13
N PRO A 125 2.69 3.79 -4.77
CA PRO A 125 1.62 3.74 -5.78
C PRO A 125 1.51 5.00 -6.63
N THR A 126 1.91 6.16 -6.08
CA THR A 126 1.96 7.42 -6.85
C THR A 126 3.00 7.34 -7.97
N SER A 127 4.21 6.86 -7.63
CA SER A 127 5.30 6.49 -8.54
C SER A 127 6.51 6.02 -7.73
N HIS A 128 6.79 4.72 -7.73
CA HIS A 128 7.95 4.13 -7.06
C HIS A 128 9.27 4.73 -7.55
N TYR A 129 9.35 5.09 -8.83
CA TYR A 129 10.52 5.75 -9.42
C TYR A 129 10.77 7.16 -8.86
N ILE A 130 9.73 7.97 -8.73
CA ILE A 130 9.85 9.32 -8.16
C ILE A 130 10.20 9.25 -6.68
N VAL A 131 9.60 8.33 -5.93
CA VAL A 131 9.91 8.09 -4.52
C VAL A 131 11.38 7.69 -4.32
N SER A 132 11.88 6.70 -5.08
CA SER A 132 13.27 6.28 -4.96
C SER A 132 14.24 7.41 -5.31
N ARG A 133 14.02 8.11 -6.43
CA ARG A 133 14.83 9.29 -6.81
C ARG A 133 14.77 10.41 -5.76
N PHE A 134 13.60 10.63 -5.14
CA PHE A 134 13.44 11.61 -4.07
C PHE A 134 14.36 11.27 -2.89
N LEU A 135 14.39 10.00 -2.48
CA LEU A 135 15.19 9.49 -1.37
C LEU A 135 16.69 9.44 -1.70
N GLN A 136 17.10 8.98 -2.88
CA GLN A 136 18.50 9.00 -3.33
C GLN A 136 19.10 10.41 -3.23
N ARG A 137 18.36 11.44 -3.66
CA ARG A 137 18.80 12.83 -3.54
C ARG A 137 18.92 13.31 -2.09
N ARG A 138 18.21 12.71 -1.14
CA ARG A 138 18.32 13.03 0.29
C ARG A 138 19.49 12.28 0.92
N GLN A 139 19.72 11.04 0.52
CA GLN A 139 20.96 10.33 0.82
C GLN A 139 22.18 11.14 0.36
N ASP A 140 22.20 11.65 -0.88
CA ASP A 140 23.30 12.46 -1.41
C ASP A 140 23.53 13.77 -0.63
N ARG A 141 22.50 14.27 0.06
CA ARG A 141 22.56 15.47 0.90
C ARG A 141 22.88 15.17 2.37
N GLY A 142 23.10 13.91 2.72
CA GLY A 142 23.48 13.48 4.06
C GLY A 142 22.32 13.33 5.05
N TYR A 143 21.07 13.18 4.57
CA TYR A 143 19.95 12.85 5.46
C TYR A 143 20.05 11.40 5.95
N ASP A 144 19.70 11.17 7.20
CA ASP A 144 19.66 9.83 7.79
C ASP A 144 18.36 9.10 7.43
N LEU A 145 18.41 8.28 6.38
CA LEU A 145 17.26 7.48 5.93
C LEU A 145 17.03 6.19 6.75
N ARG A 146 17.82 5.96 7.80
CA ARG A 146 17.57 4.89 8.80
C ARG A 146 16.72 5.36 9.97
N SER A 147 16.46 6.66 10.05
CA SER A 147 15.56 7.27 11.03
C SER A 147 14.17 7.43 10.43
N LEU A 148 13.20 6.70 10.97
CA LEU A 148 11.80 6.79 10.54
C LEU A 148 11.26 8.22 10.68
N ALA A 149 11.67 8.95 11.74
CA ALA A 149 11.29 10.35 11.94
C ALA A 149 11.85 11.24 10.82
N THR A 150 13.12 11.05 10.45
CA THR A 150 13.73 11.78 9.33
C THR A 150 13.00 11.48 8.02
N VAL A 151 12.68 10.21 7.74
CA VAL A 151 11.93 9.84 6.54
C VAL A 151 10.56 10.52 6.54
N ARG A 152 9.83 10.48 7.66
CA ARG A 152 8.54 11.17 7.80
C ARG A 152 8.64 12.66 7.55
N ASP A 153 9.59 13.36 8.15
CA ASP A 153 9.77 14.80 7.97
C ASP A 153 10.09 15.15 6.51
N LEU A 154 10.89 14.33 5.83
CA LEU A 154 11.16 14.51 4.40
C LEU A 154 9.88 14.43 3.56
N PHE A 155 9.03 13.43 3.79
CA PHE A 155 7.77 13.31 3.05
C PHE A 155 6.76 14.40 3.42
N HIS A 156 6.67 14.72 4.70
CA HIS A 156 5.78 15.75 5.23
C HIS A 156 6.14 17.15 4.68
N GLU A 157 7.42 17.51 4.66
CA GLU A 157 7.84 18.88 4.35
C GLU A 157 8.31 19.10 2.91
N GLN A 158 8.92 18.08 2.28
CA GLN A 158 9.65 18.29 1.04
C GLN A 158 9.06 17.56 -0.17
N TYR A 159 8.31 16.48 0.02
CA TYR A 159 7.89 15.62 -1.10
C TYR A 159 6.96 16.35 -2.06
N ALA A 160 5.95 17.08 -1.56
CA ALA A 160 5.01 17.83 -2.40
C ALA A 160 5.73 18.79 -3.37
N SER A 161 6.71 19.54 -2.86
CA SER A 161 7.53 20.44 -3.68
C SER A 161 8.40 19.68 -4.67
N ALA A 162 9.09 18.62 -4.21
CA ALA A 162 9.97 17.82 -5.05
C ALA A 162 9.24 17.09 -6.19
N ALA A 163 7.98 16.70 -5.96
CA ALA A 163 7.09 16.08 -6.94
C ALA A 163 6.38 17.10 -7.84
N SER A 164 6.60 18.41 -7.66
CA SER A 164 5.86 19.49 -8.35
C SER A 164 4.35 19.44 -8.11
N CYS A 165 3.96 18.99 -6.92
CA CYS A 165 2.59 18.74 -6.46
C CYS A 165 2.23 19.64 -5.26
N GLY A 166 2.72 20.89 -5.26
CA GLY A 166 2.58 21.80 -4.11
C GLY A 166 1.13 22.09 -3.69
N GLU A 167 0.18 21.95 -4.62
CA GLU A 167 -1.26 22.07 -4.35
C GLU A 167 -1.79 20.96 -3.41
N TYR A 168 -1.13 19.80 -3.36
CA TYR A 168 -1.50 18.66 -2.50
C TYR A 168 -0.70 18.60 -1.19
N ALA A 169 0.08 19.64 -0.86
CA ALA A 169 1.01 19.61 0.27
C ALA A 169 0.35 19.23 1.60
N VAL A 170 -0.84 19.77 1.90
CA VAL A 170 -1.59 19.44 3.13
C VAL A 170 -1.99 17.96 3.17
N GLY A 171 -2.46 17.41 2.03
CA GLY A 171 -2.81 15.99 1.95
C GLY A 171 -1.61 15.08 2.12
N TYR A 172 -0.45 15.47 1.57
CA TYR A 172 0.80 14.72 1.73
C TYR A 172 1.35 14.82 3.15
N ALA A 173 1.25 15.96 3.82
CA ALA A 173 1.58 16.08 5.24
C ALA A 173 0.75 15.11 6.10
N ASN A 174 -0.58 15.11 5.92
CA ASN A 174 -1.47 14.18 6.63
C ASN A 174 -1.14 12.70 6.33
N ARG A 175 -0.86 12.37 5.06
CA ARG A 175 -0.43 11.02 4.68
C ARG A 175 0.90 10.65 5.35
N ALA A 176 1.82 11.59 5.49
CA ALA A 176 3.12 11.36 6.09
C ALA A 176 2.99 10.98 7.57
N ASP A 177 2.10 11.67 8.29
CA ASP A 177 1.78 11.37 9.69
C ASP A 177 1.04 10.04 9.83
N ASN A 178 -0.02 9.80 9.05
CA ASN A 178 -0.76 8.53 9.09
C ASN A 178 0.14 7.32 8.80
N THR A 179 1.06 7.45 7.83
CA THR A 179 2.02 6.40 7.50
C THR A 179 3.00 6.18 8.66
N PHE A 180 3.43 7.26 9.33
CA PHE A 180 4.34 7.18 10.46
C PHE A 180 3.69 6.48 11.66
N ASP A 181 2.46 6.84 11.99
CA ASP A 181 1.70 6.24 13.09
C ASP A 181 1.49 4.75 12.85
N TYR A 182 1.12 4.37 11.62
CA TYR A 182 0.98 2.97 11.22
C TYR A 182 2.30 2.20 11.38
N VAL A 183 3.38 2.69 10.78
CA VAL A 183 4.68 1.99 10.76
C VAL A 183 5.30 1.90 12.16
N THR A 184 5.11 2.93 12.99
CA THR A 184 5.58 2.92 14.39
C THR A 184 4.87 1.85 15.20
N GLY A 185 3.58 1.60 14.94
CA GLY A 185 2.79 0.54 15.58
C GLY A 185 3.05 -0.88 15.06
N LEU A 186 3.87 -1.07 14.02
CA LEU A 186 4.14 -2.40 13.48
C LEU A 186 5.00 -3.24 14.42
N ASP A 187 4.46 -4.40 14.80
CA ASP A 187 5.22 -5.49 15.40
C ASP A 187 5.87 -6.33 14.30
N LEU A 188 7.16 -6.09 14.08
CA LEU A 188 7.98 -6.82 13.12
C LEU A 188 8.83 -7.92 13.80
N SER A 189 8.59 -8.21 15.09
CA SER A 189 9.35 -9.21 15.84
C SER A 189 9.21 -10.62 15.26
N ALA A 190 8.06 -10.92 14.65
CA ALA A 190 7.83 -12.14 13.89
C ALA A 190 8.84 -12.35 12.74
N TYR A 191 9.44 -11.27 12.23
CA TYR A 191 10.46 -11.27 11.18
C TYR A 191 11.89 -11.09 11.72
N GLY A 192 12.08 -11.20 13.03
CA GLY A 192 13.37 -11.01 13.70
C GLY A 192 13.83 -9.55 13.77
N VAL A 193 12.95 -8.58 13.51
CA VAL A 193 13.26 -7.15 13.67
C VAL A 193 12.91 -6.72 15.10
N PRO A 194 13.86 -6.13 15.86
CA PRO A 194 13.57 -5.63 17.20
C PRO A 194 12.41 -4.63 17.19
N VAL A 195 11.60 -4.67 18.25
CA VAL A 195 10.66 -3.58 18.56
C VAL A 195 11.52 -2.34 18.83
N TYR A 196 11.23 -1.22 18.17
CA TYR A 196 11.86 0.03 18.58
C TYR A 196 11.46 0.28 20.03
N GLU A 197 12.42 0.35 20.94
CA GLU A 197 12.16 0.97 22.23
C GLU A 197 11.61 2.36 21.89
N GLU A 198 10.36 2.63 22.30
CA GLU A 198 9.73 3.92 22.10
C GLU A 198 10.79 4.99 22.33
N ASN A 199 10.98 5.88 21.35
CA ASN A 199 11.71 7.12 21.60
C ASN A 199 11.04 7.74 22.81
N ALA A 200 11.63 7.52 23.99
CA ALA A 200 11.27 8.18 25.22
C ALA A 200 11.19 9.64 24.82
N LYS A 201 9.97 10.18 24.86
CA LYS A 201 9.69 11.57 24.50
C LYS A 201 10.82 12.40 25.08
N ALA A 202 11.62 12.99 24.21
CA ALA A 202 12.55 14.02 24.65
C ALA A 202 11.66 15.15 25.16
N GLU A 203 11.52 15.20 26.49
CA GLU A 203 11.00 16.35 27.22
C GLU A 203 11.90 17.58 27.03
#